data_AF-A0AAV7USM3-F1
#
_entry.id   AF-A0AAV7USM3-F1
#
_cell.length_a   1.000
_cell.length_b   1.000
_cell.length_c   1.000
_cell.angle_alpha   90.00
_cell.angle_beta   90.00
_cell.angle_gamma   90.00
#
_symmetry.space_group_name_H-M   'P 1'
#
loop_
_entity.id
_entity.type
_entity.pdbx_description
1 polymer ?
#
loop_
_entity_poly.entity_id
_entity_poly.type
_entity_poly.pdbx_seq_one_letter_code
_entity_poly.pdbx_strand_id
1 'polypeptide(L)'
;MLRLLNVWHLNTKLLTYKDILTEIEVTIRQYLEANDTPEVSVAILWEALKAVVRGQFIVIAARLYKAQRTKRQQLEDDNIRTMEATHGRSGLLATQRQIATLCKKLPALDGNRVEYALLWTKQRYYAYWLTRFG
;
A
#
# COMPACT_ATOMS: atom_id res chain seq x y z
N MET A 1 -5.35 20.65 -26.83
CA MET A 1 -4.01 20.23 -26.37
C MET A 1 -3.69 21.01 -25.10
N LEU A 2 -3.97 20.48 -23.91
CA LEU A 2 -3.60 21.13 -22.65
C LEU A 2 -2.59 20.24 -21.95
N ARG A 3 -1.33 20.68 -21.96
CA ARG A 3 -0.26 20.13 -21.12
C ARG A 3 -0.66 20.42 -19.68
N LEU A 4 -1.22 19.42 -19.00
CA LEU A 4 -1.21 19.40 -17.54
C LEU A 4 0.25 19.28 -17.14
N LEU A 5 0.91 20.42 -16.93
CA LEU A 5 2.15 20.44 -16.17
C LEU A 5 1.80 19.82 -14.83
N ASN A 6 2.32 18.63 -14.54
CA ASN A 6 2.19 17.98 -13.24
C ASN A 6 2.93 18.84 -12.21
N VAL A 7 2.26 19.89 -11.74
CA VAL A 7 2.74 20.72 -10.65
C VAL A 7 2.70 19.83 -9.41
N TRP A 8 3.85 19.60 -8.81
CA TRP A 8 3.91 18.93 -7.52
C TRP A 8 3.23 19.81 -6.47
N HIS A 9 2.51 19.15 -5.58
CA HIS A 9 1.84 19.77 -4.44
C HIS A 9 2.40 19.18 -3.14
N LEU A 10 2.63 20.04 -2.15
CA LEU A 10 3.07 19.61 -0.83
C LEU A 10 1.95 18.86 -0.11
N ASN A 11 2.27 17.68 0.43
CA ASN A 11 1.36 16.98 1.33
C ASN A 11 1.32 17.68 2.69
N THR A 12 0.27 18.48 2.93
CA THR A 12 0.09 19.29 4.14
C THR A 12 0.06 18.46 5.43
N LYS A 13 -0.28 17.17 5.36
CA LYS A 13 -0.24 16.28 6.53
C LYS A 13 1.17 16.13 7.09
N LEU A 14 2.21 16.27 6.26
CA LEU A 14 3.60 16.20 6.70
C LEU A 14 3.95 17.32 7.68
N LEU A 15 3.29 18.47 7.57
CA LEU A 15 3.50 19.63 8.45
C LEU A 15 2.91 19.44 9.86
N THR A 16 2.11 18.38 10.08
CA THR A 16 1.54 18.09 11.40
C THR A 16 2.55 17.39 12.31
N TYR A 17 3.55 16.71 11.74
CA TYR A 17 4.54 15.95 12.51
C TYR A 17 5.70 16.86 12.93
N LYS A 18 5.88 17.02 14.25
CA LYS A 18 6.95 17.87 14.81
C LYS A 18 8.35 17.44 14.35
N ASP A 19 8.60 16.14 14.29
CA ASP A 19 9.92 15.61 13.88
C ASP A 19 10.29 16.04 12.44
N ILE A 20 9.31 16.06 11.54
CA ILE A 20 9.49 16.49 10.15
C ILE A 20 9.77 17.99 10.10
N LEU A 21 9.07 18.79 10.91
CA LEU A 21 9.31 20.24 10.99
C LEU A 21 10.73 20.53 11.49
N THR A 22 11.20 19.81 12.51
CA THR A 22 12.58 19.95 13.02
C THR A 22 13.61 19.57 11.94
N GLU A 23 13.39 18.47 11.20
CA GLU A 23 14.26 18.04 10.10
C GLU A 23 14.38 19.12 9.02
N ILE A 24 13.26 19.77 8.67
CA ILE A 24 13.23 20.86 7.69
C ILE A 24 13.87 22.13 8.24
N GLU A 25 13.61 22.49 9.50
CA GLU A 25 14.20 23.66 10.14
C GLU A 25 15.73 23.58 10.15
N VAL A 26 16.27 22.40 10.52
CA VAL A 26 17.71 22.13 10.45
C VAL A 26 18.22 22.26 9.01
N THR A 27 17.48 21.72 8.03
CA THR A 27 17.85 21.82 6.61
C THR A 27 17.91 23.27 6.14
N ILE A 28 16.93 24.11 6.54
CA ILE A 28 16.89 25.53 6.20
C ILE A 28 18.08 26.27 6.83
N ARG A 29 18.37 26.03 8.11
CA ARG A 29 19.50 26.68 8.81
C ARG A 29 20.82 26.33 8.15
N GLN A 30 21.08 25.04 7.89
CA GLN A 30 22.29 24.57 7.23
C GLN A 30 22.45 25.16 5.82
N TYR A 31 21.33 25.29 5.09
CA TYR A 31 21.35 25.93 3.77
C TYR A 31 21.74 27.41 3.88
N LEU A 32 21.13 28.16 4.79
CA LEU A 32 21.41 29.59 4.95
C LEU A 32 22.86 29.82 5.42
N GLU A 33 23.33 29.07 6.41
CA GLU A 33 24.72 29.14 6.90
C GLU A 33 25.76 28.92 5.79
N ALA A 34 25.46 28.06 4.82
CA ALA A 34 26.38 27.73 3.74
C ALA A 34 26.28 28.63 2.50
N ASN A 35 25.15 29.33 2.30
CA ASN A 35 24.85 30.00 1.02
C ASN A 35 24.54 31.49 1.16
N ASP A 36 24.34 32.02 2.37
CA ASP A 36 24.13 33.46 2.61
C ASP A 36 25.47 34.21 2.55
N THR A 37 26.00 34.36 1.33
CA THR A 37 27.25 35.09 1.07
C THR A 37 26.97 36.41 0.34
N PRO A 38 27.84 37.43 0.46
CA PRO A 38 27.62 38.75 -0.13
C PRO A 38 27.45 38.75 -1.66
N GLU A 39 27.96 37.71 -2.32
CA GLU A 39 27.89 37.55 -3.78
C GLU A 39 26.53 37.04 -4.26
N VAL A 40 25.74 36.42 -3.37
CA VAL A 40 24.46 35.79 -3.71
C VAL A 40 23.32 36.77 -3.48
N SER A 41 22.53 37.05 -4.52
CA SER A 41 21.31 37.85 -4.35
C SER A 41 20.27 37.12 -3.51
N VAL A 42 19.53 37.86 -2.69
CA VAL A 42 18.43 37.33 -1.85
C VAL A 42 17.39 36.56 -2.68
N ALA A 43 17.14 37.00 -3.92
CA ALA A 43 16.22 36.31 -4.81
C ALA A 43 16.72 34.90 -5.18
N ILE A 44 17.99 34.77 -5.57
CA ILE A 44 18.60 33.47 -5.91
C ILE A 44 18.64 32.57 -4.68
N LEU A 45 19.01 33.13 -3.52
CA LEU A 45 19.04 32.41 -2.25
C LEU A 45 17.66 31.82 -1.92
N TRP A 46 16.60 32.62 -2.07
CA TRP A 46 15.23 32.19 -1.81
C TRP A 46 14.73 31.13 -2.81
N GLU A 47 14.98 31.31 -4.10
CA GLU A 47 14.59 30.32 -5.12
C GLU A 47 15.28 28.97 -4.91
N ALA A 48 16.57 28.99 -4.61
CA ALA A 48 17.33 27.78 -4.34
C ALA A 48 16.92 27.13 -3.01
N LEU A 49 16.69 27.91 -1.95
CA LEU A 49 16.15 27.38 -0.69
C LEU A 49 14.81 26.65 -0.91
N LYS A 50 13.89 27.24 -1.66
CA LYS A 50 12.60 26.61 -1.98
C LYS A 50 12.79 25.27 -2.71
N ALA A 51 13.74 25.20 -3.64
CA ALA A 51 14.05 23.96 -4.36
C ALA A 51 14.60 22.88 -3.41
N VAL A 52 15.50 23.26 -2.50
CA VAL A 52 16.08 22.37 -1.47
C VAL A 52 14.98 21.83 -0.54
N VAL A 53 14.17 22.71 0.03
CA VAL A 53 13.08 22.33 0.94
C VAL A 53 12.07 21.41 0.24
N ARG A 54 11.73 21.69 -1.01
CA ARG A 54 10.86 20.83 -1.81
C ARG A 54 11.47 19.44 -2.02
N GLY A 55 12.77 19.36 -2.35
CA GLY A 55 13.49 18.09 -2.45
C GLY A 55 13.41 17.30 -1.16
N GLN A 56 13.57 17.96 -0.02
CA GLN A 56 13.49 17.34 1.30
C GLN A 56 12.09 16.75 1.58
N PHE A 57 11.03 17.49 1.27
CA PHE A 57 9.67 16.96 1.40
C PHE A 57 9.41 15.74 0.50
N ILE A 58 9.97 15.71 -0.71
CA ILE A 58 9.84 14.57 -1.62
C ILE A 58 10.51 13.34 -1.02
N VAL A 59 11.71 13.48 -0.47
CA VAL A 59 12.45 12.38 0.18
C VAL A 59 11.67 11.85 1.39
N ILE A 60 11.17 12.74 2.25
CA ILE A 60 10.38 12.37 3.42
C ILE A 60 9.09 11.63 3.01
N ALA A 61 8.37 12.14 2.01
CA ALA A 61 7.16 11.49 1.50
C ALA A 61 7.47 10.08 0.94
N ALA A 62 8.55 9.92 0.19
CA ALA A 62 8.98 8.63 -0.34
C ALA A 62 9.36 7.65 0.78
N ARG A 63 10.08 8.12 1.80
CA ARG A 63 10.45 7.35 3.00
C ARG A 63 9.21 6.82 3.72
N LEU A 64 8.23 7.68 3.96
CA LEU A 64 6.98 7.32 4.61
C LEU A 64 6.13 6.36 3.77
N TYR A 65 6.04 6.60 2.46
CA TYR A 65 5.33 5.69 1.55
C TYR A 65 5.94 4.29 1.56
N LYS A 66 7.28 4.20 1.49
CA LYS A 66 7.99 2.93 1.58
C LYS A 66 7.70 2.22 2.90
N ALA A 67 7.79 2.93 4.04
CA ALA A 67 7.51 2.37 5.35
C ALA A 67 6.07 1.84 5.48
N GLN A 68 5.07 2.59 5.00
CA GLN A 68 3.67 2.17 5.00
C GLN A 68 3.45 0.94 4.10
N ARG A 69 4.09 0.91 2.93
CA ARG A 69 4.00 -0.23 2.01
C ARG A 69 4.55 -1.49 2.64
N THR A 70 5.74 -1.42 3.26
CA THR A 70 6.35 -2.56 3.94
C THR A 70 5.46 -3.08 5.07
N LYS A 71 4.90 -2.17 5.89
CA LYS A 71 3.98 -2.56 6.97
C LYS A 71 2.71 -3.23 6.44
N ARG A 72 2.16 -2.75 5.33
CA ARG A 72 1.00 -3.38 4.69
C ARG A 72 1.34 -4.79 4.20
N GLN A 73 2.46 -4.95 3.52
CA GLN A 73 2.92 -6.26 3.02
C GLN A 73 3.11 -7.26 4.16
N GLN A 74 3.73 -6.84 5.27
CA GLN A 74 3.89 -7.70 6.45
C GLN A 74 2.55 -8.17 7.01
N LEU A 75 1.57 -7.26 7.14
CA LEU A 75 0.23 -7.62 7.62
C LEU A 75 -0.52 -8.55 6.65
N GLU A 76 -0.37 -8.35 5.34
CA GLU A 76 -0.93 -9.23 4.32
C GLU A 76 -0.31 -10.63 4.40
N ASP A 77 1.01 -10.71 4.52
CA ASP A 77 1.73 -11.98 4.65
C ASP A 77 1.36 -12.71 5.95
N ASP A 78 1.23 -12.00 7.07
CA ASP A 78 0.82 -12.59 8.35
C ASP A 78 -0.65 -13.07 8.31
N ASN A 79 -1.54 -12.31 7.67
CA ASN A 79 -2.92 -12.74 7.45
C ASN A 79 -3.01 -13.98 6.54
N ILE A 80 -2.19 -14.04 5.49
CA ILE A 80 -2.12 -15.22 4.63
C ILE A 80 -1.61 -16.42 5.42
N ARG A 81 -0.54 -16.26 6.21
CA ARG A 81 0.02 -17.34 7.04
C ARG A 81 -0.97 -17.85 8.08
N THR A 82 -1.72 -16.96 8.73
CA THR A 82 -2.75 -17.36 9.70
C THR A 82 -3.93 -18.05 9.01
N MET A 83 -4.35 -17.60 7.83
CA MET A 83 -5.34 -18.30 7.01
C MET A 83 -4.83 -19.66 6.53
N GLU A 84 -3.57 -19.78 6.11
CA GLU A 84 -2.94 -21.04 5.72
C GLU A 84 -2.79 -21.99 6.93
N ALA A 85 -2.47 -21.49 8.12
CA ALA A 85 -2.44 -22.30 9.33
C ALA A 85 -3.84 -22.81 9.73
N THR A 86 -4.86 -21.94 9.59
CA THR A 86 -6.25 -22.26 9.93
C THR A 86 -6.89 -23.21 8.89
N HIS A 87 -6.55 -23.06 7.61
CA HIS A 87 -7.21 -23.75 6.49
C HIS A 87 -6.35 -24.80 5.78
N GLY A 88 -5.03 -24.78 5.93
CA GLY A 88 -4.07 -25.59 5.16
C GLY A 88 -4.03 -27.08 5.51
N ARG A 89 -4.62 -27.50 6.64
CA ARG A 89 -4.83 -28.94 6.95
C ARG A 89 -6.20 -29.26 7.53
N SER A 90 -6.72 -28.42 8.42
CA SER A 90 -8.03 -28.66 9.06
C SER A 90 -9.20 -28.16 8.22
N GLY A 91 -9.06 -26.96 7.63
CA GLY A 91 -10.10 -26.33 6.81
C GLY A 91 -10.39 -27.08 5.51
N LEU A 92 -9.40 -27.70 4.85
CA LEU A 92 -9.64 -28.45 3.62
C LEU A 92 -10.50 -29.69 3.87
N LEU A 93 -10.21 -30.46 4.93
CA LEU A 93 -10.97 -31.66 5.29
C LEU A 93 -12.33 -31.31 5.90
N ALA A 94 -12.42 -30.27 6.73
CA ALA A 94 -13.68 -29.81 7.29
C ALA A 94 -14.60 -29.23 6.19
N THR A 95 -14.05 -28.42 5.28
CA THR A 95 -14.77 -27.89 4.12
C THR A 95 -15.15 -29.02 3.17
N GLN A 96 -14.28 -30.00 2.91
CA GLN A 96 -14.63 -31.20 2.12
C GLN A 96 -15.73 -32.03 2.78
N ARG A 97 -15.70 -32.22 4.10
CA ARG A 97 -16.78 -32.91 4.84
C ARG A 97 -18.08 -32.12 4.79
N GLN A 98 -18.04 -30.80 4.93
CA GLN A 98 -19.21 -29.93 4.80
C GLN A 98 -19.76 -29.96 3.37
N ILE A 99 -18.91 -29.89 2.34
CA ILE A 99 -19.30 -30.06 0.94
C ILE A 99 -19.91 -31.44 0.73
N ALA A 100 -19.31 -32.53 1.22
CA ALA A 100 -19.86 -33.87 1.10
C ALA A 100 -21.19 -34.03 1.84
N THR A 101 -21.35 -33.40 3.00
CA THR A 101 -22.61 -33.41 3.78
C THR A 101 -23.69 -32.60 3.08
N LEU A 102 -23.34 -31.47 2.48
CA LEU A 102 -24.24 -30.69 1.64
C LEU A 102 -24.60 -31.49 0.38
N CYS A 103 -23.63 -32.08 -0.33
CA CYS A 103 -23.87 -32.92 -1.51
C CYS A 103 -24.78 -34.12 -1.21
N LYS A 104 -24.76 -34.67 0.01
CA LYS A 104 -25.71 -35.72 0.45
C LYS A 104 -27.11 -35.19 0.74
N LYS A 105 -27.24 -33.94 1.20
CA LYS A 105 -28.52 -33.27 1.45
C LYS A 105 -29.17 -32.72 0.17
N LEU A 106 -28.37 -32.53 -0.88
CA LEU A 106 -28.73 -31.87 -2.13
C LEU A 106 -29.61 -32.65 -3.14
N PRO A 107 -29.69 -34.00 -3.18
CA PRO A 107 -30.59 -34.69 -4.11
C PRO A 107 -32.08 -34.39 -3.88
N ALA A 108 -32.42 -33.78 -2.74
CA ALA A 108 -33.78 -33.44 -2.36
C ALA A 108 -34.23 -32.04 -2.83
N LEU A 109 -33.34 -31.19 -3.35
CA LEU A 109 -33.64 -29.79 -3.69
C LEU A 109 -32.99 -29.42 -5.04
N ASP A 110 -33.80 -29.42 -6.10
CA ASP A 110 -33.60 -28.92 -7.48
C ASP A 110 -32.14 -28.72 -7.96
N GLY A 111 -31.64 -29.69 -8.73
CA GLY A 111 -30.24 -29.84 -9.14
C GLY A 111 -29.60 -28.67 -9.92
N ASN A 112 -30.37 -27.80 -10.57
CA ASN A 112 -29.79 -26.71 -11.38
C ASN A 112 -29.13 -25.60 -10.54
N ARG A 113 -29.73 -25.17 -9.42
CA ARG A 113 -29.16 -24.07 -8.60
C ARG A 113 -27.86 -24.48 -7.90
N VAL A 114 -27.72 -25.78 -7.71
CA VAL A 114 -26.64 -26.45 -7.01
C VAL A 114 -25.40 -26.55 -7.89
N GLU A 115 -25.59 -26.88 -9.18
CA GLU A 115 -24.53 -26.96 -10.15
C GLU A 115 -23.83 -25.60 -10.35
N TYR A 116 -24.61 -24.52 -10.43
CA TYR A 116 -24.05 -23.16 -10.47
C TYR A 116 -23.23 -22.82 -9.21
N ALA A 117 -23.72 -23.12 -8.02
CA ALA A 117 -22.99 -22.85 -6.77
C ALA A 117 -21.67 -23.65 -6.66
N LEU A 118 -21.66 -24.89 -7.19
CA LEU A 118 -20.46 -25.72 -7.27
C LEU A 118 -19.45 -25.15 -8.29
N LEU A 119 -19.93 -24.65 -9.42
CA LEU A 119 -19.11 -24.00 -10.44
C LEU A 119 -18.42 -22.75 -9.89
N TRP A 120 -19.16 -21.91 -9.14
CA TRP A 120 -18.64 -20.69 -8.52
C TRP A 120 -17.56 -20.96 -7.46
N THR A 121 -17.71 -22.02 -6.67
CA THR A 121 -16.70 -22.40 -5.66
C THR A 121 -15.43 -22.95 -6.31
N LYS A 122 -15.56 -23.76 -7.38
CA LYS A 122 -14.40 -24.18 -8.19
C LYS A 122 -13.70 -22.99 -8.86
N GLN A 123 -14.46 -22.06 -9.43
CA GLN A 123 -13.90 -20.89 -10.09
C GLN A 123 -13.12 -20.00 -9.12
N ARG A 124 -13.61 -19.80 -7.90
CA ARG A 124 -12.87 -19.09 -6.84
C ARG A 124 -11.55 -19.78 -6.47
N TYR A 125 -11.55 -21.12 -6.42
CA TYR A 125 -10.33 -21.88 -6.13
C TYR A 125 -9.28 -21.72 -7.24
N TYR A 126 -9.68 -21.85 -8.51
CA TYR A 126 -8.76 -21.67 -9.64
C TYR A 126 -8.30 -20.22 -9.81
N ALA A 127 -9.18 -19.24 -9.56
CA ALA A 127 -8.81 -17.82 -9.58
C ALA A 127 -7.74 -17.49 -8.53
N TYR A 128 -7.89 -18.01 -7.30
CA TYR A 128 -6.88 -17.88 -6.24
C TYR A 128 -5.54 -18.52 -6.64
N TRP A 129 -5.57 -19.69 -7.28
CA TRP A 129 -4.37 -20.41 -7.69
C TRP A 129 -3.62 -19.69 -8.82
N LEU A 130 -4.33 -19.18 -9.83
CA LEU A 130 -3.74 -18.44 -10.95
C LEU A 130 -3.12 -17.10 -10.52
N THR A 131 -3.68 -16.42 -9.52
CA THR A 131 -3.09 -15.17 -8.99
C THR A 131 -1.81 -15.36 -8.17
N ARG A 132 -1.49 -16.59 -7.77
CA ARG A 132 -0.34 -16.90 -6.90
C ARG A 132 0.80 -17.62 -7.63
N PHE A 133 0.54 -18.22 -8.80
CA PHE A 133 1.50 -19.07 -9.52
C PHE A 133 1.57 -18.84 -11.04
N GLY A 134 0.95 -17.78 -11.57
CA GLY A 134 1.10 -17.32 -12.95
C GLY A 134 1.70 -15.93 -13.02
#